data_AF-A0A5N3WT88-F1
#
_entry.id   AF-A0A5N3WT88-F1
#
_cell.length_a   1.000
_cell.length_b   1.000
_cell.length_c   1.000
_cell.angle_alpha   90.00
_cell.angle_beta   90.00
_cell.angle_gamma   90.00
#
_symmetry.space_group_name_H-M   'P 1'
#
loop_
_entity.id
_entity.type
_entity.pdbx_description
1 polymer ?
#
loop_
_entity_poly.entity_id
_entity_poly.type
_entity_poly.pdbx_seq_one_letter_code
_entity_poly.pdbx_strand_id
1 'polypeptide(L)'
;FTGHLWSRQLYLNTFPAASIWALKAVPSNGPLSPAGARDSCQFTSLARVLQTQCCLSAPSSLAAQQHRSYSFFTKLTADELWKGALAETGAGARKGRGKRTKRKRRKDLNRGQVIGEGRCGFLWPGLNAPLMKSGAIQTITQRSKEEQEKVQADMVQQREEWDRKRKMKVKRERGWSGNSWGGISLGPPDPGPNGETYDDFDTRILEVRNVFNMTAKEGRKRSVRVLVAVGNGRGAAGFAIGKATERADAFRKAKNRAVHYLHYIERYEDHTIYHDISLTFKRTHIKMKKQPRGYGLRCHRAITTICRLIGIKDMYAKVSGSVNMLNLTRGLFQGLSRQETHQQLADKKSLHVVEFREECGPLPIVVASPQGALRKDPEPEDEVPDIKLDWDDVKAEQGMKRSVWSGLKRAAT
;
A
#
# COMPACT_ATOMS: atom_id res chain seq x y z
N PHE A 1 39.63 2.48 -35.62
CA PHE A 1 39.14 2.75 -36.99
C PHE A 1 37.71 2.23 -37.05
N THR A 2 36.63 2.97 -37.36
CA THR A 2 36.30 4.40 -37.61
C THR A 2 34.77 4.51 -37.38
N GLY A 3 34.11 5.61 -37.00
CA GLY A 3 34.59 6.96 -36.70
C GLY A 3 33.84 8.07 -37.46
N HIS A 4 32.54 8.31 -37.24
CA HIS A 4 31.75 9.51 -37.65
C HIS A 4 30.55 9.63 -36.66
N LEU A 5 30.25 10.69 -35.88
CA LEU A 5 30.55 12.14 -35.87
C LEU A 5 29.61 12.99 -36.75
N TRP A 6 29.19 14.17 -36.24
CA TRP A 6 28.26 15.22 -36.74
C TRP A 6 26.84 15.19 -36.12
N SER A 7 26.20 16.31 -35.75
CA SER A 7 26.75 17.65 -35.44
C SER A 7 25.77 18.46 -34.55
N ARG A 8 26.29 19.49 -33.87
CA ARG A 8 25.45 20.50 -33.17
C ARG A 8 24.80 21.45 -34.17
N GLN A 9 23.63 21.99 -33.83
CA GLN A 9 23.21 23.30 -34.32
C GLN A 9 22.66 24.16 -33.17
N LEU A 10 23.33 25.29 -32.95
CA LEU A 10 22.90 26.38 -32.08
C LEU A 10 22.22 27.42 -32.96
N TYR A 11 21.18 28.08 -32.45
CA TYR A 11 20.80 29.40 -32.95
C TYR A 11 20.72 30.39 -31.79
N LEU A 12 21.46 31.47 -31.92
CA LEU A 12 21.37 32.68 -31.11
C LEU A 12 20.25 33.57 -31.65
N ASN A 13 19.70 34.42 -30.78
CA ASN A 13 19.33 35.80 -31.13
C ASN A 13 19.49 36.69 -29.89
N THR A 14 20.07 37.86 -30.07
CA THR A 14 20.24 38.96 -29.10
C THR A 14 19.23 40.08 -29.43
N PHE A 15 19.15 41.28 -28.85
CA PHE A 15 19.91 42.14 -27.91
C PHE A 15 18.86 43.00 -27.11
N PRO A 16 19.17 44.01 -26.28
CA PRO A 16 20.43 44.42 -25.61
C PRO A 16 20.27 44.60 -24.07
N ALA A 17 21.29 45.20 -23.43
CA ALA A 17 21.38 45.46 -22.00
C ALA A 17 20.79 46.81 -21.53
N ALA A 18 20.61 46.94 -20.21
CA ALA A 18 20.72 48.21 -19.49
C ALA A 18 21.52 47.97 -18.20
N SER A 19 22.50 48.84 -17.92
CA SER A 19 23.53 48.68 -16.90
C SER A 19 23.44 49.74 -15.81
N ILE A 20 23.55 49.35 -14.53
CA ILE A 20 23.92 50.26 -13.44
C ILE A 20 24.98 49.59 -12.55
N TRP A 21 25.89 50.41 -12.02
CA TRP A 21 27.23 50.03 -11.55
C TRP A 21 27.33 49.29 -10.21
N ALA A 22 28.52 48.70 -10.05
CA ALA A 22 29.08 48.12 -8.85
C ALA A 22 29.26 49.12 -7.69
N LEU A 23 29.46 48.57 -6.49
CA LEU A 23 30.73 48.72 -5.76
C LEU A 23 30.93 47.60 -4.71
N LYS A 24 32.15 47.06 -4.65
CA LYS A 24 32.62 46.13 -3.60
C LYS A 24 33.43 46.92 -2.57
N ALA A 25 33.32 46.57 -1.30
CA ALA A 25 34.41 46.76 -0.32
C ALA A 25 34.29 45.74 0.83
N VAL A 26 35.41 45.10 1.18
CA VAL A 26 35.63 44.29 2.40
C VAL A 26 37.08 44.53 2.83
N PRO A 27 37.31 44.96 4.08
CA PRO A 27 38.30 44.33 4.98
C PRO A 27 37.71 44.15 6.41
N SER A 28 37.77 42.99 7.09
CA SER A 28 38.89 42.32 7.80
C SER A 28 39.25 42.87 9.22
N ASN A 29 38.89 42.09 10.25
CA ASN A 29 39.52 41.84 11.57
C ASN A 29 40.06 42.99 12.48
N GLY A 30 39.33 43.22 13.61
CA GLY A 30 39.67 43.66 15.01
C GLY A 30 41.01 44.33 15.44
N PRO A 31 41.31 44.44 16.77
CA PRO A 31 40.54 44.08 17.98
C PRO A 31 40.56 45.16 19.13
N LEU A 32 40.17 44.75 20.36
CA LEU A 32 40.46 45.34 21.70
C LEU A 32 39.64 46.53 22.26
N SER A 33 39.28 46.40 23.55
CA SER A 33 38.70 47.42 24.47
C SER A 33 39.79 48.01 25.39
N PRO A 34 39.56 49.13 26.13
CA PRO A 34 39.18 48.98 27.56
C PRO A 34 38.35 50.10 28.25
N ALA A 35 37.67 49.70 29.33
CA ALA A 35 37.38 50.35 30.64
C ALA A 35 37.09 51.88 30.85
N GLY A 36 36.09 52.14 31.72
CA GLY A 36 35.97 53.32 32.60
C GLY A 36 34.78 54.27 32.31
N ALA A 37 34.21 55.03 33.27
CA ALA A 37 33.52 54.72 34.54
C ALA A 37 33.08 56.05 35.21
N ARG A 38 31.91 56.10 35.88
CA ARG A 38 31.37 57.26 36.67
C ARG A 38 31.04 58.53 35.83
N ASP A 39 30.29 59.55 36.25
CA ASP A 39 29.13 59.80 37.16
C ASP A 39 28.53 61.17 36.71
N SER A 40 27.40 61.76 37.14
CA SER A 40 26.50 61.55 38.30
C SER A 40 25.00 61.80 37.94
N CYS A 41 24.31 62.76 38.58
CA CYS A 41 22.93 63.24 38.34
C CYS A 41 22.75 64.72 38.82
N GLN A 42 21.55 65.28 38.55
CA GLN A 42 20.93 66.49 39.17
C GLN A 42 21.31 67.87 38.53
N PHE A 43 20.47 68.93 38.52
CA PHE A 43 19.14 69.18 39.11
C PHE A 43 18.24 70.04 38.16
N THR A 44 16.96 70.15 38.55
CA THR A 44 15.83 71.01 38.08
C THR A 44 16.17 72.47 37.66
N SER A 45 15.33 73.23 36.92
CA SER A 45 13.91 73.54 37.26
C SER A 45 13.12 74.36 36.22
N LEU A 46 11.76 74.28 36.29
CA LEU A 46 10.73 75.30 35.94
C LEU A 46 10.65 75.84 34.48
N ALA A 47 9.50 76.18 33.86
CA ALA A 47 8.07 76.09 34.16
C ALA A 47 7.30 76.05 32.80
N ARG A 48 6.38 75.10 32.54
CA ARG A 48 4.91 75.12 32.79
C ARG A 48 4.06 75.74 31.64
N VAL A 49 2.94 75.07 31.34
CA VAL A 49 1.76 75.51 30.53
C VAL A 49 1.86 75.49 28.99
N LEU A 50 1.35 74.42 28.37
CA LEU A 50 0.03 74.45 27.71
C LEU A 50 -0.46 73.00 27.46
N GLN A 51 -1.64 72.66 27.98
CA GLN A 51 -2.29 71.38 27.70
C GLN A 51 -3.06 71.47 26.39
N THR A 52 -2.76 70.58 25.43
CA THR A 52 -3.71 70.19 24.39
C THR A 52 -3.86 68.67 24.41
N GLN A 53 -5.11 68.21 24.55
CA GLN A 53 -5.44 66.79 24.60
C GLN A 53 -5.37 66.19 23.19
N CYS A 54 -4.23 65.63 22.81
CA CYS A 54 -4.16 64.75 21.64
C CYS A 54 -4.59 63.34 22.04
N CYS A 55 -5.88 63.05 21.85
CA CYS A 55 -6.42 61.70 21.95
C CYS A 55 -5.77 60.80 20.88
N LEU A 56 -4.76 60.02 21.27
CA LEU A 56 -4.21 58.95 20.44
C LEU A 56 -5.24 57.83 20.32
N SER A 57 -6.14 57.96 19.35
CA SER A 57 -7.02 56.88 18.93
C SER A 57 -6.19 55.70 18.43
N ALA A 58 -6.58 54.49 18.83
CA ALA A 58 -5.92 53.27 18.37
C ALA A 58 -5.98 53.21 16.83
N PRO A 59 -4.93 52.68 16.15
CA PRO A 59 -4.93 52.57 14.71
C PRO A 59 -6.08 51.64 14.29
N SER A 60 -7.11 52.25 13.71
CA SER A 60 -8.24 51.52 13.13
C SER A 60 -7.70 50.47 12.16
N SER A 61 -8.17 49.23 12.30
CA SER A 61 -7.82 48.13 11.42
C SER A 61 -8.44 48.37 10.05
N LEU A 62 -7.76 49.17 9.23
CA LEU A 62 -8.00 49.28 7.79
C LEU A 62 -7.81 47.91 7.15
N ALA A 63 -8.89 47.13 7.15
CA ALA A 63 -9.03 45.94 6.36
C ALA A 63 -9.05 46.36 4.88
N ALA A 64 -7.86 46.57 4.33
CA ALA A 64 -7.65 46.89 2.93
C ALA A 64 -8.23 45.74 2.07
N GLN A 65 -9.48 45.91 1.64
CA GLN A 65 -10.09 45.03 0.65
C GLN A 65 -9.27 45.13 -0.62
N GLN A 66 -8.45 44.11 -0.90
CA GLN A 66 -7.74 43.97 -2.15
C GLN A 66 -8.75 43.75 -3.29
N HIS A 67 -9.27 44.85 -3.83
CA HIS A 67 -10.19 44.82 -4.94
C HIS A 67 -9.43 44.45 -6.22
N ARG A 68 -9.41 43.15 -6.55
CA ARG A 68 -8.88 42.69 -7.83
C ARG A 68 -9.85 43.11 -8.94
N SER A 69 -9.39 44.00 -9.83
CA SER A 69 -10.10 44.35 -11.06
C SER A 69 -10.35 43.11 -11.91
N TYR A 70 -11.60 42.61 -11.90
CA TYR A 70 -11.99 41.40 -12.62
C TYR A 70 -12.71 41.79 -13.93
N SER A 71 -12.01 41.65 -15.05
CA SER A 71 -12.55 41.88 -16.39
C SER A 71 -12.64 40.58 -17.20
N PHE A 72 -13.36 40.60 -18.32
CA PHE A 72 -13.44 39.47 -19.25
C PHE A 72 -12.05 38.96 -19.67
N PHE A 73 -11.13 39.87 -20.01
CA PHE A 73 -9.76 39.55 -20.45
C PHE A 73 -8.86 38.99 -19.34
N THR A 74 -9.25 39.11 -18.06
CA THR A 74 -8.50 38.54 -16.93
C THR A 74 -8.98 37.14 -16.51
N LYS A 75 -9.90 36.53 -17.26
CA LYS A 75 -10.41 35.19 -16.97
C LYS A 75 -9.45 34.12 -17.50
N LEU A 76 -9.07 33.19 -16.61
CA LEU A 76 -8.23 32.04 -16.94
C LEU A 76 -9.05 30.78 -17.21
N THR A 77 -8.42 29.78 -17.83
CA THR A 77 -9.05 28.47 -18.06
C THR A 77 -9.30 27.72 -16.75
N ALA A 78 -10.25 26.78 -16.76
CA ALA A 78 -10.56 25.95 -15.60
C ALA A 78 -9.35 25.12 -15.13
N ASP A 79 -8.49 24.66 -16.04
CA ASP A 79 -7.30 23.88 -15.70
C ASP A 79 -6.25 24.69 -14.94
N GLU A 80 -6.01 25.94 -15.34
CA GLU A 80 -5.11 26.85 -14.63
C GLU A 80 -5.63 27.17 -13.21
N LEU A 81 -6.93 27.48 -13.11
CA LEU A 81 -7.59 27.74 -11.83
C LEU A 81 -7.50 26.52 -10.90
N TRP A 82 -7.78 25.30 -11.40
CA TRP A 82 -7.66 24.07 -10.61
C TRP A 82 -6.22 23.74 -10.25
N LYS A 83 -5.26 23.93 -11.16
CA LYS A 83 -3.82 23.73 -10.92
C LYS A 83 -3.31 24.62 -9.77
N GLY A 84 -3.67 25.90 -9.79
CA GLY A 84 -3.39 26.84 -8.71
C GLY A 84 -4.11 26.47 -7.40
N ALA A 85 -5.41 26.18 -7.47
CA ALA A 85 -6.22 25.91 -6.28
C ALA A 85 -5.82 24.62 -5.54
N LEU A 86 -5.41 23.57 -6.26
CA LEU A 86 -5.00 22.27 -5.69
C LEU A 86 -3.56 22.27 -5.16
N ALA A 87 -2.67 23.07 -5.76
CA ALA A 87 -1.26 23.25 -5.37
C ALA A 87 -0.44 21.93 -5.28
N GLU A 88 -0.74 20.95 -6.13
CA GLU A 88 -0.18 19.59 -6.01
C GLU A 88 1.33 19.50 -6.27
N THR A 89 1.88 20.43 -7.07
CA THR A 89 3.29 20.47 -7.49
C THR A 89 4.20 21.31 -6.58
N GLY A 90 3.68 21.86 -5.47
CA GLY A 90 4.39 22.77 -4.58
C GLY A 90 5.51 22.13 -3.74
N ALA A 91 6.42 22.96 -3.22
CA ALA A 91 7.55 22.53 -2.37
C ALA A 91 7.10 21.75 -1.12
N GLY A 92 5.91 22.07 -0.57
CA GLY A 92 5.33 21.36 0.57
C GLY A 92 4.96 19.90 0.28
N ALA A 93 4.61 19.56 -0.96
CA ALA A 93 4.28 18.20 -1.37
C ALA A 93 5.54 17.31 -1.44
N ARG A 94 6.65 17.86 -1.95
CA ARG A 94 7.91 17.13 -2.21
C ARG A 94 8.49 16.42 -0.98
N LYS A 95 8.52 17.11 0.18
CA LYS A 95 9.14 16.60 1.42
C LYS A 95 8.12 16.33 2.55
N GLY A 96 6.86 16.07 2.20
CA GLY A 96 5.84 15.64 3.17
C GLY A 96 5.43 16.69 4.20
N ARG A 97 5.62 17.99 3.92
CA ARG A 97 5.33 19.09 4.86
C ARG A 97 3.82 19.34 5.03
N GLY A 98 2.99 18.92 4.07
CA GLY A 98 1.54 19.08 4.10
C GLY A 98 0.78 17.93 4.80
N LYS A 99 -0.07 18.27 5.78
CA LYS A 99 -1.03 17.33 6.39
C LYS A 99 -2.06 16.86 5.35
N ARG A 100 -2.43 15.57 5.38
CA ARG A 100 -3.35 14.95 4.39
C ARG A 100 -4.82 14.86 4.83
N THR A 101 -5.16 15.41 6.01
CA THR A 101 -6.50 15.32 6.63
C THR A 101 -7.60 16.00 5.80
N LYS A 102 -7.35 17.22 5.31
CA LYS A 102 -8.29 18.01 4.48
C LYS A 102 -7.69 18.33 3.11
N ARG A 103 -7.41 17.30 2.29
CA ARG A 103 -6.92 17.48 0.91
C ARG A 103 -8.06 17.97 0.01
N LYS A 104 -7.85 19.08 -0.71
CA LYS A 104 -8.75 19.55 -1.77
C LYS A 104 -8.87 18.50 -2.89
N ARG A 105 -10.05 18.38 -3.50
CA ARG A 105 -10.30 17.46 -4.63
C ARG A 105 -10.80 18.27 -5.83
N ARG A 106 -10.28 17.99 -7.03
CA ARG A 106 -10.80 18.55 -8.28
C ARG A 106 -12.29 18.17 -8.43
N LYS A 107 -13.10 19.11 -8.87
CA LYS A 107 -14.47 18.86 -9.34
C LYS A 107 -14.58 19.45 -10.75
N ASP A 108 -15.06 18.65 -11.68
CA ASP A 108 -15.40 19.15 -13.00
C ASP A 108 -16.70 19.96 -12.91
N LEU A 109 -16.73 21.11 -13.58
CA LEU A 109 -17.87 22.03 -13.61
C LEU A 109 -18.64 21.95 -14.94
N ASN A 110 -18.03 21.41 -15.99
CA ASN A 110 -18.65 21.25 -17.31
C ASN A 110 -19.58 20.03 -17.34
N ARG A 111 -19.33 19.04 -16.47
CA ARG A 111 -20.18 17.86 -16.32
C ARG A 111 -21.60 18.24 -15.88
N GLY A 112 -22.58 17.84 -16.69
CA GLY A 112 -24.01 18.09 -16.42
C GLY A 112 -24.51 19.43 -16.98
N GLN A 113 -23.74 20.10 -17.84
CA GLN A 113 -24.19 21.25 -18.62
C GLN A 113 -24.53 20.81 -20.05
N VAL A 114 -25.57 21.40 -20.63
CA VAL A 114 -26.00 21.17 -22.02
C VAL A 114 -25.74 22.45 -22.83
N ILE A 115 -25.31 22.30 -24.08
CA ILE A 115 -25.04 23.45 -24.97
C ILE A 115 -26.36 24.15 -25.31
N GLY A 116 -26.38 25.47 -25.24
CA GLY A 116 -27.58 26.30 -25.43
C GLY A 116 -28.45 26.48 -24.17
N GLU A 117 -28.22 25.69 -23.13
CA GLU A 117 -28.95 25.81 -21.86
C GLU A 117 -28.39 26.97 -21.02
N GLY A 118 -29.27 27.82 -20.48
CA GLY A 118 -28.88 29.05 -19.79
C GLY A 118 -29.98 29.59 -18.88
N ARG A 119 -29.60 30.48 -17.95
CA ARG A 119 -30.50 30.97 -16.89
C ARG A 119 -31.82 31.56 -17.41
N CYS A 120 -31.77 32.23 -18.56
CA CYS A 120 -32.94 32.86 -19.18
C CYS A 120 -33.95 31.88 -19.79
N GLY A 121 -33.61 30.59 -19.93
CA GLY A 121 -34.55 29.58 -20.43
C GLY A 121 -34.89 29.67 -21.93
N PHE A 122 -34.00 30.24 -22.75
CA PHE A 122 -34.18 30.25 -24.20
C PHE A 122 -34.03 28.85 -24.81
N LEU A 123 -34.90 28.54 -25.76
CA LEU A 123 -34.91 27.34 -26.57
C LEU A 123 -34.45 27.70 -27.99
N TRP A 124 -33.29 27.18 -28.35
CA TRP A 124 -32.60 27.37 -29.62
C TRP A 124 -32.78 26.12 -30.47
N PRO A 125 -33.56 26.18 -31.57
CA PRO A 125 -33.72 25.07 -32.51
C PRO A 125 -32.36 24.61 -33.04
N GLY A 126 -32.06 23.31 -32.89
CA GLY A 126 -30.79 22.71 -33.29
C GLY A 126 -29.69 22.67 -32.21
N LEU A 127 -29.90 23.27 -31.02
CA LEU A 127 -28.96 23.18 -29.89
C LEU A 127 -29.58 22.49 -28.67
N ASN A 128 -30.53 23.14 -27.98
CA ASN A 128 -31.24 22.58 -26.82
C ASN A 128 -32.73 22.27 -27.10
N ALA A 129 -33.25 22.67 -28.27
CA ALA A 129 -34.55 22.23 -28.79
C ALA A 129 -34.36 21.52 -30.15
N PRO A 130 -35.19 20.51 -30.50
CA PRO A 130 -35.09 19.84 -31.80
C PRO A 130 -35.44 20.82 -32.94
N LEU A 131 -34.80 20.68 -34.11
CA LEU A 131 -34.95 21.63 -35.22
C LEU A 131 -36.39 21.69 -35.76
N MET A 132 -37.08 20.54 -35.80
CA MET A 132 -38.45 20.41 -36.29
C MET A 132 -39.37 19.84 -35.21
N LYS A 133 -40.66 20.22 -35.26
CA LYS A 133 -41.73 19.62 -34.45
C LYS A 133 -42.98 19.53 -35.32
N SER A 134 -43.58 18.34 -35.41
CA SER A 134 -44.77 18.08 -36.25
C SER A 134 -44.63 18.54 -37.71
N GLY A 135 -43.44 18.36 -38.31
CA GLY A 135 -43.15 18.74 -39.70
C GLY A 135 -42.77 20.21 -39.92
N ALA A 136 -42.98 21.10 -38.95
CA ALA A 136 -42.60 22.51 -39.05
C ALA A 136 -41.25 22.79 -38.38
N ILE A 137 -40.50 23.78 -38.90
CA ILE A 137 -39.28 24.31 -38.26
C ILE A 137 -39.68 25.08 -37.00
N GLN A 138 -39.02 24.82 -35.87
CA GLN A 138 -39.27 25.57 -34.63
C GLN A 138 -38.66 26.98 -34.69
N THR A 139 -39.32 27.95 -34.08
CA THR A 139 -38.78 29.29 -33.84
C THR A 139 -38.07 29.35 -32.47
N ILE A 140 -37.28 30.41 -32.25
CA ILE A 140 -36.68 30.67 -30.94
C ILE A 140 -37.81 30.98 -29.95
N THR A 141 -37.86 30.24 -28.85
CA THR A 141 -38.89 30.40 -27.80
C THR A 141 -38.23 30.50 -26.43
N GLN A 142 -38.98 30.87 -25.40
CA GLN A 142 -38.51 30.96 -24.02
C GLN A 142 -39.42 30.12 -23.11
N ARG A 143 -38.84 29.34 -22.20
CA ARG A 143 -39.60 28.60 -21.17
C ARG A 143 -40.33 29.54 -20.24
N SER A 144 -41.42 29.06 -19.64
CA SER A 144 -42.08 29.78 -18.55
C SER A 144 -41.16 29.84 -17.31
N LYS A 145 -41.41 30.81 -16.41
CA LYS A 145 -40.62 30.95 -15.18
C LYS A 145 -40.65 29.67 -14.33
N GLU A 146 -41.82 29.06 -14.18
CA GLU A 146 -42.01 27.83 -13.39
C GLU A 146 -41.30 26.61 -14.00
N GLU A 147 -41.36 26.46 -15.33
CA GLU A 147 -40.67 25.39 -16.05
C GLU A 147 -39.15 25.56 -15.93
N GLN A 148 -38.66 26.79 -16.03
CA GLN A 148 -37.25 27.12 -15.88
C GLN A 148 -36.74 26.93 -14.44
N GLU A 149 -37.57 27.18 -13.42
CA GLU A 149 -37.26 26.88 -12.03
C GLU A 149 -37.21 25.36 -11.76
N LYS A 150 -38.11 24.57 -12.38
CA LYS A 150 -38.05 23.09 -12.33
C LYS A 150 -36.75 22.55 -12.93
N VAL A 151 -36.37 22.99 -14.13
CA VAL A 151 -35.11 22.57 -14.78
C VAL A 151 -33.88 22.91 -13.91
N GLN A 152 -33.88 24.07 -13.24
CA GLN A 152 -32.82 24.43 -12.30
C GLN A 152 -32.81 23.54 -11.04
N ALA A 153 -33.98 23.22 -10.49
CA ALA A 153 -34.10 22.30 -9.35
C ALA A 153 -33.59 20.89 -9.72
N ASP A 154 -33.97 20.36 -10.88
CA ASP A 154 -33.55 19.04 -11.36
C ASP A 154 -32.02 18.99 -11.57
N MET A 155 -31.43 20.04 -12.14
CA MET A 155 -29.96 20.16 -12.27
C MET A 155 -29.26 20.16 -10.90
N VAL A 156 -29.84 20.81 -9.89
CA VAL A 156 -29.33 20.78 -8.51
C VAL A 156 -29.45 19.38 -7.92
N GLN A 157 -30.60 18.71 -8.06
CA GLN A 157 -30.80 17.34 -7.58
C GLN A 157 -29.80 16.36 -8.21
N GLN A 158 -29.59 16.40 -9.53
CA GLN A 158 -28.59 15.56 -10.21
C GLN A 158 -27.17 15.82 -9.69
N ARG A 159 -26.81 17.09 -9.44
CA ARG A 159 -25.51 17.48 -8.89
C ARG A 159 -25.31 16.94 -7.47
N GLU A 160 -26.33 17.03 -6.62
CA GLU A 160 -26.30 16.51 -5.26
C GLU A 160 -26.25 14.98 -5.23
N GLU A 161 -27.02 14.32 -6.10
CA GLU A 161 -27.03 12.88 -6.24
C GLU A 161 -25.65 12.36 -6.68
N TRP A 162 -24.98 13.07 -7.60
CA TRP A 162 -23.62 12.77 -8.02
C TRP A 162 -22.59 12.98 -6.89
N ASP A 163 -22.67 14.08 -6.15
CA ASP A 163 -21.80 14.32 -4.99
C ASP A 163 -22.06 13.29 -3.87
N ARG A 164 -23.30 12.83 -3.68
CA ARG A 164 -23.68 11.72 -2.79
C ARG A 164 -23.02 10.43 -3.24
N LYS A 165 -23.21 10.01 -4.50
CA LYS A 165 -22.56 8.83 -5.11
C LYS A 165 -21.04 8.87 -4.97
N ARG A 166 -20.41 10.04 -5.14
CA ARG A 166 -18.95 10.25 -4.95
C ARG A 166 -18.47 10.20 -3.50
N LYS A 167 -19.33 10.54 -2.53
CA LYS A 167 -19.04 10.47 -1.08
C LYS A 167 -19.23 9.07 -0.52
N MET A 168 -20.14 8.27 -1.09
CA MET A 168 -20.36 6.88 -0.68
C MET A 168 -19.06 6.07 -0.80
N LYS A 169 -18.69 5.36 0.27
CA LYS A 169 -17.49 4.54 0.35
C LYS A 169 -17.89 3.07 0.22
N VAL A 170 -17.42 2.42 -0.84
CA VAL A 170 -17.58 0.97 -1.03
C VAL A 170 -16.99 0.22 0.18
N LYS A 171 -17.75 -0.73 0.73
CA LYS A 171 -17.27 -1.62 1.79
C LYS A 171 -16.16 -2.49 1.21
N ARG A 172 -14.96 -2.44 1.81
CA ARG A 172 -13.82 -3.27 1.41
C ARG A 172 -13.62 -4.35 2.46
N GLU A 173 -13.40 -5.59 2.03
CA GLU A 173 -12.91 -6.66 2.91
C GLU A 173 -11.62 -6.19 3.62
N ARG A 174 -11.49 -6.54 4.89
CA ARG A 174 -10.29 -6.25 5.68
C ARG A 174 -9.38 -7.47 5.69
N GLY A 175 -8.07 -7.22 5.66
CA GLY A 175 -7.08 -8.25 6.01
C GLY A 175 -7.02 -8.43 7.54
N TRP A 176 -5.83 -8.73 8.06
CA TRP A 176 -5.63 -9.03 9.49
C TRP A 176 -6.04 -7.90 10.45
N SER A 177 -6.14 -6.65 9.99
CA SER A 177 -6.61 -5.49 10.76
C SER A 177 -7.09 -4.38 9.82
N GLY A 178 -8.01 -3.51 10.25
CA GLY A 178 -8.70 -2.55 9.37
C GLY A 178 -7.79 -1.64 8.51
N ASN A 179 -6.71 -1.11 9.10
CA ASN A 179 -5.72 -0.28 8.40
C ASN A 179 -4.49 -1.05 7.89
N SER A 180 -4.39 -2.35 8.18
CA SER A 180 -3.28 -3.19 7.70
C SER A 180 -3.49 -3.56 6.23
N TRP A 181 -2.39 -3.79 5.52
CA TRP A 181 -2.42 -4.38 4.18
C TRP A 181 -2.28 -5.90 4.18
N GLY A 182 -1.73 -6.49 5.26
CA GLY A 182 -1.52 -7.94 5.34
C GLY A 182 -2.84 -8.72 5.34
N GLY A 183 -2.93 -9.76 4.52
CA GLY A 183 -4.11 -10.63 4.33
C GLY A 183 -5.11 -10.15 3.28
N ILE A 184 -4.94 -8.94 2.70
CA ILE A 184 -5.80 -8.42 1.64
C ILE A 184 -5.45 -9.11 0.31
N SER A 185 -6.47 -9.50 -0.46
CA SER A 185 -6.28 -9.98 -1.85
C SER A 185 -6.00 -8.82 -2.81
N LEU A 186 -5.12 -9.07 -3.78
CA LEU A 186 -4.86 -8.21 -4.93
C LEU A 186 -5.54 -8.69 -6.23
N GLY A 187 -6.28 -9.81 -6.19
CA GLY A 187 -6.79 -10.51 -7.37
C GLY A 187 -5.73 -11.33 -8.10
N PRO A 188 -6.07 -11.99 -9.22
CA PRO A 188 -5.15 -12.83 -9.97
C PRO A 188 -4.00 -12.03 -10.61
N PRO A 189 -2.85 -12.66 -10.92
CA PRO A 189 -1.76 -12.08 -11.69
C PRO A 189 -2.20 -11.46 -13.03
N ASP A 190 -1.47 -10.45 -13.52
CA ASP A 190 -1.75 -9.93 -14.87
C ASP A 190 -1.36 -11.00 -15.92
N PRO A 191 -2.09 -11.16 -17.03
CA PRO A 191 -1.77 -12.15 -18.05
C PRO A 191 -0.41 -11.89 -18.73
N GLY A 192 0.23 -12.97 -19.17
CA GLY A 192 1.51 -12.93 -19.85
C GLY A 192 1.39 -12.51 -21.33
N PRO A 193 2.49 -12.05 -21.97
CA PRO A 193 2.48 -11.66 -23.38
C PRO A 193 2.18 -12.82 -24.34
N ASN A 194 2.39 -14.07 -23.88
CA ASN A 194 2.19 -15.30 -24.65
C ASN A 194 0.74 -15.85 -24.57
N GLY A 195 -0.20 -15.11 -23.98
CA GLY A 195 -1.57 -15.59 -23.69
C GLY A 195 -1.73 -16.38 -22.38
N GLU A 196 -0.65 -16.50 -21.60
CA GLU A 196 -0.68 -17.11 -20.26
C GLU A 196 -1.68 -16.38 -19.34
N THR A 197 -2.61 -17.12 -18.75
CA THR A 197 -3.68 -16.59 -17.89
C THR A 197 -3.65 -17.27 -16.52
N TYR A 198 -3.96 -16.53 -15.46
CA TYR A 198 -3.68 -16.92 -14.07
C TYR A 198 -4.90 -16.78 -13.13
N ASP A 199 -6.11 -16.96 -13.66
CA ASP A 199 -7.36 -16.72 -12.92
C ASP A 199 -7.53 -17.64 -11.70
N ASP A 200 -6.97 -18.85 -11.75
CA ASP A 200 -6.94 -19.82 -10.64
C ASP A 200 -6.07 -19.39 -9.44
N PHE A 201 -5.27 -18.32 -9.56
CA PHE A 201 -4.35 -17.87 -8.51
C PHE A 201 -4.93 -16.70 -7.70
N ASP A 202 -5.04 -16.86 -6.38
CA ASP A 202 -5.24 -15.71 -5.48
C ASP A 202 -3.87 -15.13 -5.07
N THR A 203 -3.84 -13.81 -4.88
CA THR A 203 -2.64 -13.04 -4.51
C THR A 203 -2.88 -12.34 -3.18
N ARG A 204 -2.17 -12.75 -2.11
CA ARG A 204 -2.32 -12.15 -0.77
C ARG A 204 -1.07 -11.38 -0.35
N ILE A 205 -1.28 -10.17 0.17
CA ILE A 205 -0.21 -9.32 0.70
C ILE A 205 0.25 -9.84 2.08
N LEU A 206 1.56 -9.91 2.32
CA LEU A 206 2.15 -10.32 3.61
C LEU A 206 2.77 -9.15 4.38
N GLU A 207 3.55 -8.28 3.72
CA GLU A 207 4.15 -7.09 4.33
C GLU A 207 4.08 -5.90 3.35
N VAL A 208 3.68 -4.72 3.82
CA VAL A 208 3.89 -3.44 3.12
C VAL A 208 4.73 -2.55 4.02
N ARG A 209 5.95 -2.22 3.58
CA ARG A 209 6.90 -1.41 4.34
C ARG A 209 7.33 -0.19 3.55
N ASN A 210 7.20 0.98 4.18
CA ASN A 210 7.85 2.19 3.69
C ASN A 210 9.33 2.12 4.07
N VAL A 211 10.19 2.14 3.06
CA VAL A 211 11.65 2.23 3.20
C VAL A 211 12.12 3.58 2.67
N PHE A 212 13.29 4.01 3.11
CA PHE A 212 13.85 5.30 2.72
C PHE A 212 15.31 5.12 2.34
N ASN A 213 15.76 5.86 1.32
CA ASN A 213 17.16 5.96 0.94
C ASN A 213 17.59 7.42 1.05
N MET A 214 18.85 7.67 1.42
CA MET A 214 19.42 9.01 1.34
C MET A 214 19.94 9.25 -0.08
N THR A 215 19.71 10.46 -0.60
CA THR A 215 20.14 10.86 -1.94
C THR A 215 20.63 12.29 -1.90
N ALA A 216 21.69 12.62 -2.66
CA ALA A 216 22.31 13.94 -2.60
C ALA A 216 21.36 15.10 -2.93
N LYS A 217 20.46 14.93 -3.92
CA LYS A 217 19.55 15.99 -4.39
C LYS A 217 18.23 16.06 -3.61
N GLU A 218 17.59 14.91 -3.36
CA GLU A 218 16.26 14.86 -2.73
C GLU A 218 16.35 14.86 -1.19
N GLY A 219 17.47 14.38 -0.65
CA GLY A 219 17.59 13.95 0.73
C GLY A 219 16.94 12.58 0.91
N ARG A 220 16.05 12.45 1.90
CA ARG A 220 15.35 11.21 2.27
C ARG A 220 14.28 10.83 1.25
N LYS A 221 14.66 10.11 0.19
CA LYS A 221 13.76 9.56 -0.84
C LYS A 221 12.97 8.38 -0.29
N ARG A 222 11.64 8.40 -0.42
CA ARG A 222 10.76 7.28 -0.02
C ARG A 222 10.67 6.23 -1.13
N SER A 223 10.57 4.97 -0.74
CA SER A 223 10.08 3.89 -1.61
C SER A 223 9.19 2.93 -0.82
N VAL A 224 8.34 2.17 -1.50
CA VAL A 224 7.52 1.12 -0.91
C VAL A 224 8.14 -0.23 -1.27
N ARG A 225 8.37 -1.08 -0.27
CA ARG A 225 8.67 -2.51 -0.42
C ARG A 225 7.41 -3.30 -0.06
N VAL A 226 7.02 -4.23 -0.91
CA VAL A 226 5.91 -5.15 -0.65
C VAL A 226 6.41 -6.58 -0.74
N LEU A 227 6.00 -7.42 0.20
CA LEU A 227 6.09 -8.88 0.13
C LEU A 227 4.69 -9.44 -0.13
N VAL A 228 4.56 -10.26 -1.17
CA VAL A 228 3.31 -10.87 -1.63
C VAL A 228 3.53 -12.37 -1.80
N ALA A 229 2.50 -13.17 -1.51
CA ALA A 229 2.42 -14.58 -1.90
C ALA A 229 1.26 -14.80 -2.89
N VAL A 230 1.44 -15.76 -3.78
CA VAL A 230 0.45 -16.25 -4.75
C VAL A 230 0.28 -17.76 -4.58
N GLY A 231 -0.89 -18.30 -4.93
CA GLY A 231 -1.08 -19.75 -5.03
C GLY A 231 -2.46 -20.14 -5.53
N ASN A 232 -2.56 -21.38 -6.01
CA ASN A 232 -3.74 -21.91 -6.71
C ASN A 232 -4.60 -22.89 -5.88
N GLY A 233 -4.33 -23.03 -4.58
CA GLY A 233 -5.02 -23.98 -3.68
C GLY A 233 -4.73 -25.47 -3.94
N ARG A 234 -3.86 -25.80 -4.91
CA ARG A 234 -3.56 -27.15 -5.40
C ARG A 234 -2.05 -27.42 -5.35
N GLY A 235 -1.42 -27.10 -4.22
CA GLY A 235 0.01 -27.32 -3.98
C GLY A 235 0.95 -26.27 -4.58
N ALA A 236 0.59 -25.61 -5.69
CA ALA A 236 1.46 -24.61 -6.33
C ALA A 236 1.31 -23.22 -5.68
N ALA A 237 2.38 -22.73 -5.06
CA ALA A 237 2.43 -21.40 -4.45
C ALA A 237 3.82 -20.76 -4.54
N GLY A 238 3.89 -19.44 -4.52
CA GLY A 238 5.15 -18.69 -4.62
C GLY A 238 5.09 -17.37 -3.89
N PHE A 239 6.23 -16.69 -3.77
CA PHE A 239 6.30 -15.37 -3.15
C PHE A 239 7.36 -14.49 -3.81
N ALA A 240 7.11 -13.19 -3.84
CA ALA A 240 8.08 -12.23 -4.37
C ALA A 240 8.04 -10.88 -3.65
N ILE A 241 9.12 -10.12 -3.86
CA ILE A 241 9.25 -8.74 -3.38
C ILE A 241 9.12 -7.78 -4.55
N GLY A 242 8.18 -6.83 -4.44
CA GLY A 242 8.07 -5.66 -5.30
C GLY A 242 8.64 -4.42 -4.62
N LYS A 243 9.32 -3.56 -5.37
CA LYS A 243 9.79 -2.25 -4.91
C LYS A 243 9.53 -1.17 -5.97
N ALA A 244 8.91 -0.07 -5.56
CA ALA A 244 8.66 1.09 -6.40
C ALA A 244 8.50 2.37 -5.55
N THR A 245 8.40 3.54 -6.19
CA THR A 245 8.05 4.79 -5.51
C THR A 245 6.57 4.77 -5.10
N GLU A 246 5.69 4.44 -6.05
CA GLU A 246 4.26 4.28 -5.81
C GLU A 246 3.88 2.87 -5.37
N ARG A 247 2.82 2.78 -4.56
CA ARG A 247 2.41 1.50 -3.96
C ARG A 247 1.79 0.54 -4.98
N ALA A 248 1.05 1.08 -5.97
CA ALA A 248 0.34 0.29 -6.97
C ALA A 248 1.33 -0.46 -7.88
N ASP A 249 2.38 0.23 -8.33
CA ASP A 249 3.48 -0.39 -9.08
C ASP A 249 4.22 -1.46 -8.26
N ALA A 250 4.40 -1.23 -6.94
CA ALA A 250 5.02 -2.22 -6.08
C ALA A 250 4.15 -3.49 -5.94
N PHE A 251 2.81 -3.34 -5.90
CA PHE A 251 1.89 -4.48 -5.91
C PHE A 251 1.96 -5.24 -7.24
N ARG A 252 1.83 -4.56 -8.39
CA ARG A 252 1.93 -5.17 -9.73
C ARG A 252 3.25 -5.93 -9.92
N LYS A 253 4.37 -5.29 -9.59
CA LYS A 253 5.72 -5.91 -9.67
C LYS A 253 5.88 -7.12 -8.74
N ALA A 254 5.29 -7.10 -7.54
CA ALA A 254 5.35 -8.24 -6.63
C ALA A 254 4.49 -9.40 -7.12
N LYS A 255 3.26 -9.11 -7.55
CA LYS A 255 2.26 -10.07 -8.04
C LYS A 255 2.82 -10.86 -9.23
N ASN A 256 3.12 -10.18 -10.34
CA ASN A 256 3.51 -10.84 -11.58
C ASN A 256 4.87 -11.55 -11.43
N ARG A 257 5.79 -11.00 -10.62
CA ARG A 257 7.06 -11.67 -10.32
C ARG A 257 6.88 -12.98 -9.54
N ALA A 258 5.90 -13.09 -8.65
CA ALA A 258 5.75 -14.26 -7.79
C ALA A 258 5.41 -15.54 -8.57
N VAL A 259 4.72 -15.41 -9.70
CA VAL A 259 4.34 -16.52 -10.58
C VAL A 259 5.55 -17.18 -11.26
N HIS A 260 6.63 -16.42 -11.51
CA HIS A 260 7.88 -16.99 -12.04
C HIS A 260 8.75 -17.70 -10.99
N TYR A 261 8.33 -17.72 -9.71
CA TYR A 261 9.02 -18.38 -8.61
C TYR A 261 8.03 -19.21 -7.77
N LEU A 262 7.26 -20.07 -8.44
CA LEU A 262 6.38 -21.03 -7.80
C LEU A 262 7.19 -22.23 -7.28
N HIS A 263 6.74 -22.74 -6.14
CA HIS A 263 7.11 -24.02 -5.55
C HIS A 263 5.89 -24.94 -5.64
N TYR A 264 6.12 -26.21 -5.98
CA TYR A 264 5.13 -27.24 -5.74
C TYR A 264 5.32 -27.78 -4.32
N ILE A 265 4.27 -27.71 -3.52
CA ILE A 265 4.25 -28.20 -2.13
C ILE A 265 3.37 -29.44 -2.09
N GLU A 266 4.00 -30.58 -1.85
CA GLU A 266 3.31 -31.85 -1.64
C GLU A 266 2.46 -31.81 -0.37
N ARG A 267 1.34 -32.53 -0.37
CA ARG A 267 0.39 -32.56 0.75
C ARG A 267 0.02 -34.01 1.04
N TYR A 268 -0.06 -34.35 2.33
CA TYR A 268 -0.67 -35.60 2.74
C TYR A 268 -2.20 -35.44 2.70
N GLU A 269 -2.88 -36.35 2.00
CA GLU A 269 -4.34 -36.38 1.80
C GLU A 269 -4.95 -35.00 1.40
N ASP A 270 -4.21 -34.17 0.66
CA ASP A 270 -4.59 -32.81 0.25
C ASP A 270 -5.05 -31.87 1.39
N HIS A 271 -4.67 -32.14 2.64
CA HIS A 271 -5.05 -31.30 3.78
C HIS A 271 -3.90 -30.92 4.73
N THR A 272 -2.84 -31.72 4.86
CA THR A 272 -1.73 -31.48 5.81
C THR A 272 -0.36 -31.81 5.21
N ILE A 273 0.70 -31.72 6.03
CA ILE A 273 2.09 -32.04 5.69
C ILE A 273 2.41 -33.52 5.98
N TYR A 274 3.44 -34.08 5.34
CA TYR A 274 3.76 -35.52 5.49
C TYR A 274 4.26 -35.90 6.89
N HIS A 275 5.08 -35.06 7.53
CA HIS A 275 5.65 -35.30 8.86
C HIS A 275 5.92 -33.97 9.59
N ASP A 276 6.33 -34.02 10.85
CA ASP A 276 6.66 -32.85 11.66
C ASP A 276 7.98 -32.19 11.19
N ILE A 277 7.93 -30.90 10.85
CA ILE A 277 9.07 -30.16 10.27
C ILE A 277 9.59 -29.15 11.29
N SER A 278 10.82 -29.34 11.75
CA SER A 278 11.56 -28.35 12.56
C SER A 278 12.68 -27.73 11.73
N LEU A 279 12.62 -26.42 11.49
CA LEU A 279 13.58 -25.68 10.66
C LEU A 279 14.01 -24.37 11.31
N THR A 280 15.31 -24.09 11.26
CA THR A 280 15.86 -22.77 11.56
C THR A 280 16.29 -22.06 10.28
N PHE A 281 15.60 -20.97 9.91
CA PHE A 281 16.01 -20.09 8.82
C PHE A 281 16.62 -18.80 9.38
N LYS A 282 17.96 -18.69 9.32
CA LYS A 282 18.75 -17.61 9.94
C LYS A 282 18.54 -17.57 11.47
N ARG A 283 17.80 -16.59 11.98
CA ARG A 283 17.42 -16.44 13.40
C ARG A 283 15.91 -16.63 13.63
N THR A 284 15.22 -17.23 12.67
CA THR A 284 13.78 -17.52 12.71
C THR A 284 13.60 -19.04 12.80
N HIS A 285 13.09 -19.51 13.93
CA HIS A 285 12.79 -20.93 14.13
C HIS A 285 11.32 -21.17 13.80
N ILE A 286 11.04 -22.19 12.99
CA ILE A 286 9.70 -22.57 12.56
C ILE A 286 9.56 -24.07 12.85
N LYS A 287 8.64 -24.40 13.76
CA LYS A 287 8.25 -25.79 14.04
C LYS A 287 6.81 -26.00 13.60
N MET A 288 6.60 -26.96 12.72
CA MET A 288 5.31 -27.31 12.13
C MET A 288 4.99 -28.76 12.51
N LYS A 289 3.74 -29.02 12.88
CA LYS A 289 3.26 -30.38 13.15
C LYS A 289 2.18 -30.81 12.16
N LYS A 290 2.25 -32.06 11.69
CA LYS A 290 1.15 -32.76 11.00
C LYS A 290 -0.03 -32.81 11.96
N GLN A 291 -1.25 -32.59 11.49
CA GLN A 291 -2.46 -32.65 12.31
C GLN A 291 -3.59 -33.34 11.54
N PRO A 292 -4.47 -34.09 12.23
CA PRO A 292 -5.60 -34.78 11.59
C PRO A 292 -6.64 -33.79 11.06
N ARG A 293 -7.55 -34.30 10.23
CA ARG A 293 -8.63 -33.53 9.62
C ARG A 293 -9.51 -32.87 10.69
N GLY A 294 -9.85 -31.59 10.50
CA GLY A 294 -10.74 -30.83 11.39
C GLY A 294 -10.03 -30.07 12.52
N TYR A 295 -8.69 -30.14 12.60
CA TYR A 295 -7.92 -29.35 13.55
C TYR A 295 -7.83 -27.85 13.19
N GLY A 296 -7.82 -27.55 11.89
CA GLY A 296 -7.69 -26.22 11.31
C GLY A 296 -6.26 -25.65 11.30
N LEU A 297 -6.11 -24.37 10.95
CA LEU A 297 -4.81 -23.71 10.82
C LEU A 297 -4.42 -22.93 12.09
N ARG A 298 -3.83 -23.63 13.07
CA ARG A 298 -3.35 -23.02 14.33
C ARG A 298 -1.91 -22.53 14.18
N CYS A 299 -1.73 -21.53 13.32
CA CYS A 299 -0.43 -20.99 12.92
C CYS A 299 -0.32 -19.48 13.16
N HIS A 300 0.86 -18.91 12.92
CA HIS A 300 0.99 -17.45 12.76
C HIS A 300 0.17 -16.97 11.53
N ARG A 301 -0.56 -15.87 11.66
CA ARG A 301 -1.49 -15.33 10.63
C ARG A 301 -0.96 -15.27 9.19
N ALA A 302 0.34 -15.05 9.00
CA ALA A 302 0.96 -15.06 7.68
C ALA A 302 1.14 -16.49 7.13
N ILE A 303 1.50 -17.45 7.98
CA ILE A 303 1.53 -18.88 7.65
C ILE A 303 0.11 -19.32 7.29
N THR A 304 -0.91 -19.00 8.10
CA THR A 304 -2.33 -19.26 7.77
C THR A 304 -2.71 -18.72 6.39
N THR A 305 -2.26 -17.50 6.05
CA THR A 305 -2.54 -16.89 4.73
C THR A 305 -1.85 -17.66 3.59
N ILE A 306 -0.61 -18.13 3.79
CA ILE A 306 0.14 -18.91 2.79
C ILE A 306 -0.40 -20.34 2.68
N CYS A 307 -0.75 -21.00 3.78
CA CYS A 307 -1.36 -22.33 3.80
C CYS A 307 -2.66 -22.38 3.00
N ARG A 308 -3.53 -21.37 3.12
CA ARG A 308 -4.73 -21.26 2.27
C ARG A 308 -4.41 -21.12 0.77
N LEU A 309 -3.32 -20.42 0.41
CA LEU A 309 -2.87 -20.31 -0.99
C LEU A 309 -2.26 -21.61 -1.54
N ILE A 310 -1.60 -22.39 -0.69
CA ILE A 310 -1.11 -23.75 -1.02
C ILE A 310 -2.28 -24.75 -1.07
N GLY A 311 -3.30 -24.56 -0.24
CA GLY A 311 -4.37 -25.52 0.00
C GLY A 311 -4.04 -26.53 1.12
N ILE A 312 -3.27 -26.12 2.14
CA ILE A 312 -3.15 -26.84 3.42
C ILE A 312 -4.27 -26.34 4.34
N LYS A 313 -5.03 -27.27 4.92
CA LYS A 313 -6.24 -27.03 5.73
C LYS A 313 -5.99 -27.25 7.23
N ASP A 314 -5.20 -28.26 7.59
CA ASP A 314 -4.94 -28.65 8.97
C ASP A 314 -3.43 -28.65 9.25
N MET A 315 -2.98 -27.77 10.15
CA MET A 315 -1.59 -27.70 10.58
C MET A 315 -1.45 -26.90 11.87
N TYR A 316 -0.55 -27.33 12.75
CA TYR A 316 -0.04 -26.50 13.85
C TYR A 316 1.30 -25.90 13.45
N ALA A 317 1.54 -24.61 13.73
CA ALA A 317 2.87 -24.03 13.54
C ALA A 317 3.25 -22.99 14.58
N LYS A 318 4.37 -23.23 15.27
CA LYS A 318 4.98 -22.30 16.22
C LYS A 318 6.20 -21.63 15.58
N VAL A 319 6.21 -20.29 15.61
CA VAL A 319 7.39 -19.49 15.27
C VAL A 319 8.04 -19.00 16.57
N SER A 320 9.37 -19.10 16.64
CA SER A 320 10.21 -18.67 17.77
C SER A 320 11.44 -17.91 17.27
N GLY A 321 12.07 -17.12 18.15
CA GLY A 321 13.15 -16.20 17.78
C GLY A 321 12.64 -14.99 16.97
N SER A 322 13.31 -14.66 15.86
CA SER A 322 13.03 -13.46 15.06
C SER A 322 11.78 -13.61 14.19
N VAL A 323 10.73 -12.82 14.46
CA VAL A 323 9.45 -12.83 13.71
C VAL A 323 9.51 -11.91 12.46
N ASN A 324 10.60 -11.98 11.70
CA ASN A 324 10.75 -11.21 10.45
C ASN A 324 9.98 -11.88 9.31
N MET A 325 8.97 -11.19 8.78
CA MET A 325 8.05 -11.74 7.76
C MET A 325 8.78 -12.36 6.55
N LEU A 326 9.86 -11.74 6.06
CA LEU A 326 10.60 -12.26 4.91
C LEU A 326 11.35 -13.56 5.23
N ASN A 327 11.97 -13.64 6.41
CA ASN A 327 12.68 -14.85 6.83
C ASN A 327 11.69 -15.97 7.16
N LEU A 328 10.55 -15.64 7.78
CA LEU A 328 9.45 -16.55 8.04
C LEU A 328 8.90 -17.15 6.74
N THR A 329 8.61 -16.32 5.73
CA THR A 329 8.12 -16.82 4.43
C THR A 329 9.17 -17.69 3.73
N ARG A 330 10.43 -17.25 3.66
CA ARG A 330 11.50 -18.05 3.02
C ARG A 330 11.74 -19.38 3.73
N GLY A 331 11.75 -19.38 5.06
CA GLY A 331 11.86 -20.60 5.86
C GLY A 331 10.67 -21.53 5.67
N LEU A 332 9.44 -21.01 5.65
CA LEU A 332 8.23 -21.81 5.43
C LEU A 332 8.29 -22.56 4.09
N PHE A 333 8.54 -21.84 2.99
CA PHE A 333 8.66 -22.48 1.67
C PHE A 333 9.84 -23.46 1.60
N GLN A 334 10.98 -23.13 2.22
CA GLN A 334 12.14 -24.05 2.28
C GLN A 334 11.86 -25.32 3.08
N GLY A 335 11.11 -25.26 4.18
CA GLY A 335 10.72 -26.43 4.96
C GLY A 335 9.73 -27.31 4.20
N LEU A 336 8.67 -26.71 3.68
CA LEU A 336 7.62 -27.41 2.94
C LEU A 336 8.11 -28.01 1.60
N SER A 337 9.12 -27.41 0.95
CA SER A 337 9.73 -27.96 -0.27
C SER A 337 10.81 -29.02 0.00
N ARG A 338 11.08 -29.37 1.26
CA ARG A 338 12.10 -30.34 1.68
C ARG A 338 11.54 -31.52 2.48
N GLN A 339 10.22 -31.66 2.52
CA GLN A 339 9.59 -32.83 3.13
C GLN A 339 9.81 -34.06 2.23
N GLU A 340 10.30 -35.14 2.82
CA GLU A 340 10.25 -36.50 2.27
C GLU A 340 8.79 -37.03 2.31
N THR A 341 8.32 -37.61 1.20
CA THR A 341 7.00 -38.26 1.12
C THR A 341 7.05 -39.72 1.59
N HIS A 342 5.89 -40.32 1.89
CA HIS A 342 5.83 -41.75 2.23
C HIS A 342 6.37 -42.64 1.11
N GLN A 343 6.17 -42.26 -0.17
CA GLN A 343 6.69 -43.00 -1.30
C GLN A 343 8.22 -42.94 -1.36
N GLN A 344 8.80 -41.74 -1.25
CA GLN A 344 10.26 -41.56 -1.21
C GLN A 344 10.90 -42.32 -0.04
N LEU A 345 10.25 -42.33 1.13
CA LEU A 345 10.70 -43.09 2.31
C LEU A 345 10.63 -44.62 2.05
N ALA A 346 9.55 -45.11 1.45
CA ALA A 346 9.38 -46.52 1.09
C ALA A 346 10.47 -46.98 0.12
N ASP A 347 10.69 -46.23 -0.96
CA ASP A 347 11.69 -46.52 -1.98
C ASP A 347 13.13 -46.47 -1.44
N LYS A 348 13.42 -45.52 -0.55
CA LYS A 348 14.74 -45.34 0.10
C LYS A 348 15.09 -46.44 1.11
N LYS A 349 14.11 -46.93 1.88
CA LYS A 349 14.30 -48.00 2.87
C LYS A 349 14.04 -49.41 2.31
N SER A 350 13.42 -49.48 1.12
CA SER A 350 12.90 -50.70 0.50
C SER A 350 11.93 -51.47 1.41
N LEU A 351 11.04 -50.75 2.13
CA LEU A 351 10.08 -51.30 3.09
C LEU A 351 8.70 -50.65 2.94
N HIS A 352 7.65 -51.37 3.34
CA HIS A 352 6.29 -50.83 3.39
C HIS A 352 6.16 -49.75 4.46
N VAL A 353 5.49 -48.65 4.13
CA VAL A 353 5.13 -47.60 5.10
C VAL A 353 3.70 -47.86 5.55
N VAL A 354 3.54 -48.16 6.84
CA VAL A 354 2.27 -48.47 7.49
C VAL A 354 1.88 -47.30 8.39
N GLU A 355 0.65 -46.79 8.24
CA GLU A 355 0.04 -45.83 9.16
C GLU A 355 -0.90 -46.57 10.11
N PHE A 356 -0.70 -46.36 11.41
CA PHE A 356 -1.64 -46.78 12.45
C PHE A 356 -2.46 -45.57 12.89
N ARG A 357 -3.77 -45.74 13.03
CA ARG A 357 -4.70 -44.68 13.42
C ARG A 357 -5.51 -45.15 14.64
N GLU A 358 -5.54 -44.34 15.69
CA GLU A 358 -6.31 -44.65 16.91
C GLU A 358 -7.81 -44.90 16.59
N GLU A 359 -8.38 -44.15 15.64
CA GLU A 359 -9.74 -44.33 15.13
C GLU A 359 -9.99 -45.68 14.43
N CYS A 360 -8.96 -46.36 13.95
CA CYS A 360 -9.04 -47.68 13.29
C CYS A 360 -8.51 -48.82 14.17
N GLY A 361 -8.12 -48.54 15.42
CA GLY A 361 -7.54 -49.53 16.33
C GLY A 361 -6.24 -50.15 15.77
N PRO A 362 -6.05 -51.48 15.84
CA PRO A 362 -4.81 -52.14 15.42
C PRO A 362 -4.67 -52.36 13.90
N LEU A 363 -5.60 -51.86 13.07
CA LEU A 363 -5.59 -52.09 11.62
C LEU A 363 -4.36 -51.44 10.95
N PRO A 364 -3.45 -52.22 10.31
CA PRO A 364 -2.30 -51.65 9.61
C PRO A 364 -2.73 -51.12 8.23
N ILE A 365 -2.72 -49.80 8.05
CA ILE A 365 -3.05 -49.17 6.75
C ILE A 365 -1.74 -48.95 5.98
N VAL A 366 -1.50 -49.73 4.92
CA VAL A 366 -0.33 -49.52 4.04
C VAL A 366 -0.55 -48.26 3.20
N VAL A 367 0.20 -47.20 3.50
CA VAL A 367 0.09 -45.89 2.81
C VAL A 367 1.08 -45.72 1.65
N ALA A 368 2.16 -46.49 1.64
CA ALA A 368 3.09 -46.59 0.51
C ALA A 368 3.83 -47.93 0.49
N SER A 369 4.21 -48.38 -0.69
CA SER A 369 5.03 -49.57 -0.94
C SER A 369 6.21 -49.19 -1.83
N PRO A 370 7.39 -49.82 -1.63
CA PRO A 370 8.52 -49.59 -2.52
C PRO A 370 8.18 -50.05 -3.94
N GLN A 371 8.60 -49.30 -4.95
CA GLN A 371 8.50 -49.70 -6.37
C GLN A 371 9.58 -50.72 -6.75
N GLY A 372 10.70 -50.71 -6.04
CA GLY A 372 11.80 -51.65 -6.20
C GLY A 372 11.64 -52.95 -5.43
N ALA A 373 12.73 -53.73 -5.34
CA ALA A 373 12.75 -54.96 -4.57
C ALA A 373 12.52 -54.69 -3.07
N LEU A 374 11.47 -55.29 -2.51
CA LEU A 374 11.18 -55.26 -1.07
C LEU A 374 12.30 -55.97 -0.30
N ARG A 375 12.84 -55.29 0.72
CA ARG A 375 13.85 -55.84 1.62
C ARG A 375 13.21 -56.92 2.50
N LYS A 376 13.88 -58.06 2.63
CA LYS A 376 13.40 -59.18 3.46
C LYS A 376 13.75 -59.00 4.93
N ASP A 377 14.88 -58.35 5.20
CA ASP A 377 15.39 -58.18 6.57
C ASP A 377 14.72 -56.97 7.25
N PRO A 378 14.23 -57.09 8.49
CA PRO A 378 13.64 -55.98 9.25
C PRO A 378 14.68 -54.90 9.56
N GLU A 379 14.25 -53.72 10.03
CA GLU A 379 15.19 -52.77 10.65
C GLU A 379 15.51 -53.23 12.08
N PRO A 380 16.75 -53.00 12.57
CA PRO A 380 17.06 -53.25 13.97
C PRO A 380 16.21 -52.34 14.87
N GLU A 381 15.69 -52.89 15.96
CA GLU A 381 14.91 -52.15 16.94
C GLU A 381 15.87 -51.59 18.01
N ASP A 382 16.04 -50.26 18.04
CA ASP A 382 16.81 -49.57 19.08
C ASP A 382 15.96 -49.41 20.35
N GLU A 383 16.40 -49.94 21.50
CA GLU A 383 15.70 -49.77 22.79
C GLU A 383 15.55 -48.29 23.20
N VAL A 384 16.56 -47.47 22.89
CA VAL A 384 16.59 -46.03 23.20
C VAL A 384 17.16 -45.27 21.98
N PRO A 385 16.32 -44.59 21.18
CA PRO A 385 16.78 -43.90 19.98
C PRO A 385 17.45 -42.56 20.29
N ASP A 386 18.62 -42.27 19.70
CA ASP A 386 19.33 -40.99 19.82
C ASP A 386 18.68 -39.87 18.96
N ILE A 387 17.49 -39.44 19.40
CA ILE A 387 16.72 -38.36 18.75
C ILE A 387 16.77 -37.10 19.61
N LYS A 388 17.17 -35.98 19.00
CA LYS A 388 17.19 -34.67 19.66
C LYS A 388 15.78 -34.17 19.94
N LEU A 389 15.32 -34.34 21.18
CA LEU A 389 14.00 -33.90 21.63
C LEU A 389 13.94 -32.39 21.87
N ASP A 390 12.80 -31.78 21.52
CA ASP A 390 12.49 -30.39 21.89
C ASP A 390 11.84 -30.35 23.27
N TRP A 391 12.52 -29.73 24.25
CA TRP A 391 12.02 -29.58 25.63
C TRP A 391 10.64 -28.89 25.73
N ASP A 392 10.29 -28.09 24.73
CA ASP A 392 9.03 -27.37 24.67
C ASP A 392 7.83 -28.28 24.34
N ASP A 393 8.07 -29.46 23.77
CA ASP A 393 7.07 -30.49 23.46
C ASP A 393 6.96 -31.51 24.60
N VAL A 394 8.10 -32.03 25.09
CA VAL A 394 8.16 -32.94 26.25
C VAL A 394 7.42 -32.36 27.46
N LYS A 395 7.62 -31.05 27.72
CA LYS A 395 6.92 -30.31 28.78
C LYS A 395 5.42 -30.12 28.53
N ALA A 396 4.98 -30.17 27.27
CA ALA A 396 3.56 -30.13 26.92
C ALA A 396 2.90 -31.49 27.15
N GLU A 397 3.56 -32.58 26.75
CA GLU A 397 3.14 -33.97 26.97
C GLU A 397 3.06 -34.30 28.46
N GLN A 398 4.04 -33.87 29.26
CA GLN A 398 4.04 -34.00 30.72
C GLN A 398 3.05 -33.06 31.45
N GLY A 399 2.22 -32.29 30.73
CA GLY A 399 1.26 -31.34 31.33
C GLY A 399 1.88 -30.14 32.08
N MET A 400 3.21 -30.01 32.07
CA MET A 400 3.94 -28.96 32.79
C MET A 400 3.86 -27.58 32.10
N LYS A 401 3.45 -27.51 30.83
CA LYS A 401 3.40 -26.29 30.01
C LYS A 401 2.21 -25.38 30.34
N ARG A 402 2.28 -24.71 31.49
CA ARG A 402 1.25 -23.75 31.94
C ARG A 402 1.34 -22.42 31.15
N SER A 403 0.32 -22.11 30.35
CA SER A 403 0.16 -20.79 29.71
C SER A 403 -1.30 -20.41 29.52
N VAL A 404 -1.68 -19.22 29.99
CA VAL A 404 -3.04 -18.66 29.83
C VAL A 404 -3.41 -18.33 28.38
N TRP A 405 -2.44 -18.39 27.46
CA TRP A 405 -2.62 -18.05 26.03
C TRP A 405 -2.74 -19.27 25.11
N SER A 406 -2.43 -20.48 25.61
CA SER A 406 -2.72 -21.76 24.95
C SER A 406 -4.16 -22.20 25.19
N GLY A 407 -4.73 -22.99 24.27
CA GLY A 407 -6.10 -23.52 24.41
C GLY A 407 -7.24 -22.51 24.22
N LEU A 408 -6.95 -21.21 24.08
CA LEU A 408 -7.98 -20.18 23.88
C LEU A 408 -8.87 -20.45 22.67
N LYS A 409 -10.19 -20.33 22.85
CA LYS A 409 -11.19 -20.36 21.78
C LYS A 409 -10.94 -19.21 20.80
N ARG A 410 -10.94 -19.50 19.50
CA ARG A 410 -10.70 -18.54 18.40
C ARG A 410 -11.72 -18.79 17.29
N ALA A 411 -11.91 -17.80 16.41
CA ALA A 411 -12.72 -17.97 15.21
C ALA A 411 -12.08 -19.00 14.25
N ALA A 412 -12.92 -19.64 13.42
CA ALA A 412 -12.48 -20.56 12.38
C ALA A 412 -11.48 -19.90 11.40
N THR A 413 -10.61 -20.73 10.83
CA THR A 413 -9.47 -20.33 9.98
C THR A 413 -9.49 -21.06 8.65
#